data_AF-A0A1V2LLC0-F1
#
_entry.id   AF-A0A1V2LLC0-F1
#
_cell.length_a   1.000
_cell.length_b   1.000
_cell.length_c   1.000
_cell.angle_alpha   90.00
_cell.angle_beta   90.00
_cell.angle_gamma   90.00
#
_symmetry.space_group_name_H-M   'P 1'
#
loop_
_entity.id
_entity.type
_entity.pdbx_description
1 polymer ?
#
loop_
_entity_poly.entity_id
_entity_poly.type
_entity_poly.pdbx_seq_one_letter_code
_entity_poly.pdbx_strand_id
1 'polypeptide(L)'
;MSLLDTHLVDVGLAEDALYRRAMNPVLYKIRHKIRPYIDYELPILEYIQSFHRNWLDQYFMYSANVGSHTFYVLMLPLPAWCGSLNLLRDLVQVLGLGIFLTGVVKDMLNLPRPTSPPLKRLTMSHYTSKEYGCPSSHSANATSVSMVILIHTLSSELSLFWKSTVILITIGYWITLLLGRLYCGMHGLVDVLSGTLVGILTVFLRMLTKPFWDSKVLQHSSYWPLFIVGLYYSLIYFHPTPVEQCPCFEDTVAFIAVLMGLDLVGWTLASPTTSTDYSSHPAKLSVPKSLSALVLRFLIGVPAVVLWKTLAKPLATSLVAKLRPMDSNQQCFAFLRRTDTRIIVKFVVYGGIPFAAIFAKYIFEWLNI
;
A
#
# COMPACT_ATOMS: atom_id res chain seq x y z
N MET A 1 -21.88 -3.27 -0.29
CA MET A 1 -22.94 -2.39 0.26
C MET A 1 -23.02 -1.14 -0.61
N SER A 2 -24.20 -0.55 -0.80
CA SER A 2 -24.32 0.73 -1.49
C SER A 2 -24.46 1.87 -0.49
N LEU A 3 -23.63 2.90 -0.63
CA LEU A 3 -23.74 4.15 0.12
C LEU A 3 -24.41 5.20 -0.77
N LEU A 4 -25.43 5.84 -0.22
CA LEU A 4 -26.16 6.98 -0.80
C LEU A 4 -25.98 8.18 0.13
N ASP A 5 -26.11 9.39 -0.42
CA ASP A 5 -26.07 10.65 0.33
C ASP A 5 -24.80 10.88 1.16
N THR A 6 -23.65 10.42 0.68
CA THR A 6 -22.38 10.54 1.44
C THR A 6 -21.84 11.97 1.52
N HIS A 7 -22.35 12.92 0.72
CA HIS A 7 -21.91 14.32 0.72
C HIS A 7 -21.94 14.99 2.10
N LEU A 8 -22.78 14.51 3.03
CA LEU A 8 -22.87 15.03 4.40
C LEU A 8 -21.70 14.62 5.29
N VAL A 9 -20.96 13.57 4.91
CA VAL A 9 -19.89 12.96 5.71
C VAL A 9 -18.56 12.94 4.96
N ASP A 10 -18.58 13.27 3.67
CA ASP A 10 -17.41 13.26 2.81
C ASP A 10 -16.48 14.44 3.11
N VAL A 11 -15.20 14.10 3.25
CA VAL A 11 -14.11 15.08 3.34
C VAL A 11 -13.85 15.70 1.97
N GLY A 12 -13.34 16.93 1.96
CA GLY A 12 -13.07 17.71 0.75
C GLY A 12 -14.23 18.61 0.31
N LEU A 13 -15.38 18.54 0.99
CA LEU A 13 -16.62 19.25 0.61
C LEU A 13 -16.99 20.44 1.50
N ALA A 14 -16.26 20.70 2.59
CA ALA A 14 -16.46 21.89 3.42
C ALA A 14 -16.37 23.22 2.63
N GLU A 15 -16.81 24.31 3.26
CA GLU A 15 -16.79 25.65 2.64
C GLU A 15 -15.37 26.03 2.16
N ASP A 16 -15.27 26.61 0.96
CA ASP A 16 -13.97 26.96 0.36
C ASP A 16 -13.14 27.93 1.23
N ALA A 17 -13.82 28.76 2.02
CA ALA A 17 -13.19 29.66 3.00
C ALA A 17 -12.36 28.91 4.05
N LEU A 18 -12.79 27.71 4.48
CA LEU A 18 -12.04 26.86 5.41
C LEU A 18 -10.69 26.48 4.80
N TYR A 19 -10.70 25.98 3.56
CA TYR A 19 -9.48 25.58 2.85
C TYR A 19 -8.56 26.76 2.56
N ARG A 20 -9.11 27.90 2.16
CA ARG A 20 -8.34 29.13 1.93
C ARG A 20 -7.59 29.57 3.20
N ARG A 21 -8.21 29.41 4.37
CA ARG A 21 -7.62 29.77 5.67
C ARG A 21 -6.61 28.74 6.19
N ALA A 22 -6.90 27.45 6.02
CA ALA A 22 -6.14 26.37 6.64
C ALA A 22 -4.95 25.88 5.79
N MET A 23 -5.03 25.96 4.46
CA MET A 23 -4.02 25.40 3.56
C MET A 23 -2.91 26.40 3.23
N ASN A 24 -1.74 25.87 2.84
CA ASN A 24 -0.72 26.68 2.20
C ASN A 24 -1.26 27.35 0.91
N PRO A 25 -0.97 28.64 0.65
CA PRO A 25 -1.53 29.37 -0.49
C PRO A 25 -1.26 28.73 -1.86
N VAL A 26 -0.11 28.08 -2.04
CA VAL A 26 0.23 27.38 -3.29
C VAL A 26 -0.62 26.13 -3.44
N LEU A 27 -0.75 25.33 -2.38
CA LEU A 27 -1.58 24.12 -2.38
C LEU A 27 -3.05 24.44 -2.58
N TYR A 28 -3.54 25.51 -1.96
CA TYR A 28 -4.91 25.99 -2.17
C TYR A 28 -5.15 26.40 -3.63
N LYS A 29 -4.21 27.13 -4.26
CA LYS A 29 -4.32 27.48 -5.70
C LYS A 29 -4.40 26.24 -6.58
N ILE A 30 -3.59 25.22 -6.30
CA ILE A 30 -3.61 23.95 -7.02
C ILE A 30 -4.97 23.25 -6.81
N ARG A 31 -5.42 23.10 -5.57
CA ARG A 31 -6.71 22.52 -5.22
C ARG A 31 -7.87 23.23 -5.93
N HIS A 32 -7.90 24.55 -5.85
CA HIS A 32 -8.94 25.39 -6.46
C HIS A 32 -8.99 25.23 -7.98
N LYS A 33 -7.82 25.04 -8.63
CA LYS A 33 -7.74 24.78 -10.07
C LYS A 33 -8.21 23.36 -10.44
N ILE A 34 -7.92 22.36 -9.63
CA ILE A 34 -8.24 20.95 -9.93
C ILE A 34 -9.71 20.60 -9.60
N ARG A 35 -10.26 21.16 -8.52
CA ARG A 35 -11.60 20.80 -8.02
C ARG A 35 -12.71 20.84 -9.09
N PRO A 36 -12.83 21.87 -9.95
CA PRO A 36 -13.89 21.92 -10.97
C PRO A 36 -13.87 20.73 -11.93
N TYR A 37 -12.69 20.15 -12.21
CA TYR A 37 -12.60 18.99 -13.09
C TYR A 37 -13.23 17.74 -12.48
N ILE A 38 -13.23 17.60 -11.14
CA ILE A 38 -13.92 16.50 -10.46
C ILE A 38 -15.44 16.62 -10.69
N ASP A 39 -15.97 17.84 -10.65
CA ASP A 39 -17.38 18.11 -10.90
C ASP A 39 -17.75 17.90 -12.38
N TYR A 40 -16.87 18.28 -13.32
CA TYR A 40 -17.07 18.07 -14.76
C TYR A 40 -17.09 16.59 -15.17
N GLU A 41 -16.51 15.70 -14.37
CA GLU A 41 -16.51 14.26 -14.61
C GLU A 41 -17.79 13.56 -14.14
N LEU A 42 -18.64 14.22 -13.33
CA LEU A 42 -19.85 13.61 -12.77
C LEU A 42 -20.80 13.02 -13.83
N PRO A 43 -21.12 13.71 -14.95
CA PRO A 43 -22.01 13.13 -15.97
C PRO A 43 -21.45 11.87 -16.62
N ILE A 44 -20.12 11.78 -16.75
CA ILE A 44 -19.44 10.60 -17.30
C ILE A 44 -19.58 9.44 -16.32
N LEU A 45 -19.37 9.70 -15.03
CA LEU A 45 -19.51 8.69 -13.98
C LEU A 45 -20.97 8.21 -13.87
N GLU A 46 -21.95 9.11 -13.96
CA GLU A 46 -23.37 8.75 -14.00
C GLU A 46 -23.70 7.86 -15.20
N TYR A 47 -23.17 8.19 -16.39
CA TYR A 47 -23.32 7.34 -17.56
C TYR A 47 -22.71 5.95 -17.33
N ILE A 48 -21.55 5.87 -16.69
CA ILE A 48 -20.95 4.57 -16.29
C ILE A 48 -21.88 3.80 -15.35
N GLN A 49 -22.60 4.48 -14.44
CA GLN A 49 -23.56 3.83 -13.55
C GLN A 49 -24.79 3.25 -14.29
N SER A 50 -25.10 3.72 -15.50
CA SER A 50 -26.16 3.11 -16.33
C SER A 50 -25.88 1.64 -16.70
N PHE A 51 -24.60 1.23 -16.64
CA PHE A 51 -24.15 -0.15 -16.84
C PHE A 51 -24.17 -0.99 -15.54
N HIS A 52 -24.70 -0.47 -14.43
CA HIS A 52 -24.88 -1.24 -13.18
C HIS A 52 -25.74 -2.48 -13.42
N ARG A 53 -25.25 -3.63 -12.97
CA ARG A 53 -25.89 -4.95 -13.09
C ARG A 53 -25.45 -5.76 -11.88
N ASN A 54 -26.38 -6.48 -11.23
CA ASN A 54 -26.10 -7.18 -9.97
C ASN A 54 -24.81 -8.03 -9.97
N TRP A 55 -24.54 -8.78 -11.05
CA TRP A 55 -23.33 -9.61 -11.15
C TRP A 55 -22.04 -8.78 -11.36
N LEU A 56 -22.13 -7.68 -12.11
CA LEU A 56 -21.01 -6.81 -12.43
C LEU A 56 -20.66 -5.91 -11.22
N ASP A 57 -21.68 -5.47 -10.48
CA ASP A 57 -21.55 -4.80 -9.19
C ASP A 57 -20.78 -5.68 -8.20
N GLN A 58 -21.17 -6.96 -8.08
CA GLN A 58 -20.47 -7.92 -7.23
C GLN A 58 -19.03 -8.13 -7.69
N TYR A 59 -18.81 -8.33 -8.99
CA TYR A 59 -17.47 -8.50 -9.55
C TYR A 59 -16.53 -7.33 -9.18
N PHE A 60 -16.94 -6.08 -9.41
CA PHE A 60 -16.12 -4.92 -9.11
C PHE A 60 -15.97 -4.64 -7.61
N MET A 61 -17.00 -4.92 -6.80
CA MET A 61 -16.88 -4.83 -5.34
C MET A 61 -15.88 -5.84 -4.78
N TYR A 62 -15.88 -7.08 -5.27
CA TYR A 62 -14.93 -8.10 -4.82
C TYR A 62 -13.52 -7.86 -5.38
N SER A 63 -13.39 -7.44 -6.64
CA SER A 63 -12.07 -7.16 -7.22
C SER A 63 -11.39 -5.97 -6.53
N ALA A 64 -12.14 -4.98 -6.05
CA ALA A 64 -11.59 -3.87 -5.26
C ALA A 64 -10.87 -4.33 -3.98
N ASN A 65 -11.19 -5.51 -3.43
CA ASN A 65 -10.48 -6.08 -2.28
C ASN A 65 -9.07 -6.55 -2.62
N VAL A 66 -8.78 -6.88 -3.88
CA VAL A 66 -7.43 -7.25 -4.34
C VAL A 66 -6.47 -6.05 -4.26
N GLY A 67 -6.98 -4.82 -4.25
CA GLY A 67 -6.20 -3.62 -3.98
C GLY A 67 -6.20 -3.19 -2.50
N SER A 68 -6.74 -3.98 -1.58
CA SER A 68 -6.87 -3.60 -0.18
C SER A 68 -5.60 -3.88 0.64
N HIS A 69 -5.43 -3.12 1.71
CA HIS A 69 -4.36 -3.33 2.69
C HIS A 69 -4.33 -4.79 3.23
N THR A 70 -5.49 -5.39 3.52
CA THR A 70 -5.57 -6.78 3.99
C THR A 70 -5.07 -7.76 2.95
N PHE A 71 -5.46 -7.59 1.68
CA PHE A 71 -4.97 -8.45 0.60
C PHE A 71 -3.44 -8.40 0.50
N TYR A 72 -2.86 -7.19 0.56
CA TYR A 72 -1.42 -7.03 0.48
C TYR A 72 -0.67 -7.68 1.65
N VAL A 73 -1.17 -7.58 2.89
CA VAL A 73 -0.54 -8.25 4.05
C VAL A 73 -0.50 -9.77 3.88
N LEU A 74 -1.53 -10.36 3.25
CA LEU A 74 -1.63 -11.81 3.10
C LEU A 74 -0.90 -12.34 1.86
N MET A 75 -0.93 -11.61 0.75
CA MET A 75 -0.48 -12.10 -0.55
C MET A 75 0.89 -11.58 -0.97
N LEU A 76 1.36 -10.43 -0.47
CA LEU A 76 2.68 -9.93 -0.82
C LEU A 76 3.85 -10.83 -0.38
N PRO A 77 3.78 -11.60 0.72
CA PRO A 77 4.84 -12.56 1.04
C PRO A 77 5.04 -13.68 0.02
N LEU A 78 4.04 -13.97 -0.82
CA LEU A 78 4.02 -15.14 -1.70
C LEU A 78 5.24 -15.23 -2.64
N PRO A 79 5.68 -14.17 -3.35
CA PRO A 79 6.94 -14.18 -4.10
C PRO A 79 8.15 -14.71 -3.32
N ALA A 80 8.31 -14.33 -2.05
CA ALA A 80 9.40 -14.87 -1.23
C ALA A 80 9.18 -16.33 -0.91
N TRP A 81 7.95 -16.76 -0.60
CA TRP A 81 7.64 -18.18 -0.36
C TRP A 81 7.78 -19.06 -1.62
N CYS A 82 7.78 -18.46 -2.81
CA CYS A 82 8.16 -19.10 -4.07
C CYS A 82 9.67 -19.06 -4.37
N GLY A 83 10.48 -18.46 -3.49
CA GLY A 83 11.94 -18.33 -3.65
C GLY A 83 12.41 -17.09 -4.41
N SER A 84 11.51 -16.14 -4.70
CA SER A 84 11.84 -14.88 -5.39
C SER A 84 11.86 -13.69 -4.43
N LEU A 85 12.98 -13.54 -3.72
CA LEU A 85 13.23 -12.39 -2.85
C LEU A 85 13.28 -11.07 -3.63
N ASN A 86 13.82 -11.09 -4.85
CA ASN A 86 13.94 -9.93 -5.71
C ASN A 86 12.56 -9.35 -6.06
N LEU A 87 11.62 -10.21 -6.49
CA LEU A 87 10.26 -9.81 -6.82
C LEU A 87 9.52 -9.30 -5.57
N LEU A 88 9.65 -9.97 -4.41
CA LEU A 88 9.08 -9.50 -3.15
C LEU A 88 9.53 -8.06 -2.86
N ARG A 89 10.86 -7.83 -2.91
CA ARG A 89 11.44 -6.54 -2.54
C ARG A 89 10.99 -5.43 -3.47
N ASP A 90 10.95 -5.66 -4.77
CA ASP A 90 10.46 -4.66 -5.72
C ASP A 90 8.97 -4.37 -5.52
N LEU A 91 8.12 -5.39 -5.34
CA LEU A 91 6.68 -5.20 -5.14
C LEU A 91 6.38 -4.42 -3.85
N VAL A 92 7.00 -4.79 -2.74
CA VAL A 92 6.77 -4.11 -1.45
C VAL A 92 7.27 -2.67 -1.50
N GLN A 93 8.45 -2.42 -2.10
CA GLN A 93 8.99 -1.06 -2.23
C GLN A 93 8.09 -0.16 -3.08
N VAL A 94 7.64 -0.60 -4.26
CA VAL A 94 6.77 0.24 -5.10
C VAL A 94 5.39 0.45 -4.49
N LEU A 95 4.84 -0.54 -3.78
CA LEU A 95 3.55 -0.41 -3.09
C LEU A 95 3.63 0.52 -1.88
N GLY A 96 4.65 0.36 -1.05
CA GLY A 96 4.83 1.22 0.12
C GLY A 96 5.07 2.67 -0.27
N LEU A 97 5.91 2.90 -1.29
CA LEU A 97 6.11 4.25 -1.85
C LEU A 97 4.83 4.79 -2.51
N GLY A 98 4.05 3.95 -3.21
CA GLY A 98 2.78 4.35 -3.81
C GLY A 98 1.75 4.80 -2.78
N ILE A 99 1.56 4.03 -1.70
CA ILE A 99 0.67 4.43 -0.60
C ILE A 99 1.17 5.70 0.07
N PHE A 100 2.47 5.80 0.35
CA PHE A 100 3.05 7.01 0.95
C PHE A 100 2.82 8.25 0.07
N LEU A 101 3.22 8.21 -1.21
CA LEU A 101 3.08 9.35 -2.11
C LEU A 101 1.62 9.72 -2.34
N THR A 102 0.73 8.75 -2.53
CA THR A 102 -0.70 9.04 -2.67
C THR A 102 -1.29 9.62 -1.38
N GLY A 103 -0.91 9.12 -0.21
CA GLY A 103 -1.33 9.65 1.09
C GLY A 103 -0.86 11.09 1.31
N VAL A 104 0.41 11.38 1.00
CA VAL A 104 0.97 12.74 1.08
C VAL A 104 0.20 13.69 0.17
N VAL A 105 -0.05 13.32 -1.08
CA VAL A 105 -0.77 14.18 -2.03
C VAL A 105 -2.24 14.37 -1.61
N LYS A 106 -2.90 13.31 -1.13
CA LYS A 106 -4.26 13.38 -0.59
C LYS A 106 -4.37 14.40 0.55
N ASP A 107 -3.49 14.29 1.54
CA ASP A 107 -3.52 15.16 2.73
C ASP A 107 -3.02 16.59 2.41
N MET A 108 -2.24 16.78 1.36
CA MET A 108 -1.85 18.11 0.85
C MET A 108 -2.95 18.79 0.04
N LEU A 109 -3.64 18.07 -0.85
CA LEU A 109 -4.59 18.66 -1.78
C LEU A 109 -6.02 18.67 -1.24
N ASN A 110 -6.38 17.76 -0.33
CA ASN A 110 -7.71 17.69 0.30
C ASN A 110 -8.85 17.75 -0.74
N LEU A 111 -8.67 17.02 -1.86
CA LEU A 111 -9.62 16.98 -2.96
C LEU A 111 -10.73 15.95 -2.66
N PRO A 112 -12.01 16.33 -2.79
CA PRO A 112 -13.11 15.43 -2.50
C PRO A 112 -13.17 14.27 -3.50
N ARG A 113 -13.87 13.21 -3.12
CA ARG A 113 -14.35 12.21 -4.08
C ARG A 113 -15.51 12.79 -4.92
N PRO A 114 -15.87 12.16 -6.06
CA PRO A 114 -17.09 12.49 -6.78
C PRO A 114 -18.33 12.47 -5.87
N THR A 115 -19.20 13.46 -5.98
CA THR A 115 -20.32 13.69 -5.05
C THR A 115 -21.38 12.58 -5.12
N SER A 116 -21.98 12.29 -3.96
CA SER A 116 -23.12 11.38 -3.81
C SER A 116 -24.17 12.07 -2.93
N PRO A 117 -25.35 12.45 -3.45
CA PRO A 117 -25.82 12.27 -4.83
C PRO A 117 -25.07 13.17 -5.86
N PRO A 118 -25.18 12.89 -7.17
CA PRO A 118 -26.07 11.91 -7.83
C PRO A 118 -25.52 10.47 -7.89
N LEU A 119 -24.21 10.27 -7.68
CA LEU A 119 -23.63 8.92 -7.78
C LEU A 119 -24.02 8.03 -6.61
N LYS A 120 -24.19 6.73 -6.89
CA LYS A 120 -24.29 5.68 -5.86
C LYS A 120 -22.94 5.01 -5.66
N ARG A 121 -22.39 5.03 -4.44
CA ARG A 121 -21.07 4.43 -4.18
C ARG A 121 -21.19 2.95 -3.82
N LEU A 122 -20.48 2.11 -4.55
CA LEU A 122 -20.39 0.67 -4.28
C LEU A 122 -19.10 0.38 -3.51
N THR A 123 -19.21 -0.08 -2.26
CA THR A 123 -18.04 -0.44 -1.46
C THR A 123 -18.35 -1.55 -0.48
N MET A 124 -17.34 -2.35 -0.15
CA MET A 124 -17.38 -3.34 0.93
C MET A 124 -16.79 -2.79 2.24
N SER A 125 -16.16 -1.62 2.20
CA SER A 125 -15.54 -0.97 3.36
C SER A 125 -16.01 0.48 3.49
N HIS A 126 -16.61 0.81 4.64
CA HIS A 126 -16.98 2.18 4.99
C HIS A 126 -15.76 3.01 5.44
N TYR A 127 -14.65 2.36 5.80
CA TYR A 127 -13.42 3.07 6.17
C TYR A 127 -12.80 3.75 4.94
N THR A 128 -12.76 3.06 3.80
CA THR A 128 -12.17 3.59 2.56
C THR A 128 -13.03 4.64 1.88
N SER A 129 -14.30 4.81 2.25
CA SER A 129 -15.13 5.89 1.71
C SER A 129 -14.86 7.26 2.37
N LYS A 130 -14.14 7.29 3.50
CA LYS A 130 -13.86 8.51 4.28
C LYS A 130 -12.56 9.23 3.89
N GLU A 131 -11.81 8.72 2.93
CA GLU A 131 -10.58 9.36 2.44
C GLU A 131 -10.83 10.30 1.26
N TYR A 132 -9.90 11.24 1.07
CA TYR A 132 -9.83 12.10 -0.11
C TYR A 132 -9.72 11.29 -1.42
N GLY A 133 -10.23 11.85 -2.51
CA GLY A 133 -10.33 11.18 -3.81
C GLY A 133 -9.00 11.13 -4.57
N CYS A 134 -8.32 12.27 -4.68
CA CYS A 134 -7.16 12.42 -5.55
C CYS A 134 -5.85 12.38 -4.75
N PRO A 135 -4.85 11.57 -5.18
CA PRO A 135 -4.87 10.55 -6.23
C PRO A 135 -5.43 9.19 -5.76
N SER A 136 -5.91 8.36 -6.69
CA SER A 136 -6.39 7.00 -6.37
C SER A 136 -5.22 6.06 -5.99
N SER A 137 -5.14 5.69 -4.71
CA SER A 137 -4.15 4.73 -4.19
C SER A 137 -4.29 3.33 -4.81
N HIS A 138 -5.52 2.88 -5.08
CA HIS A 138 -5.77 1.62 -5.80
C HIS A 138 -5.21 1.65 -7.21
N SER A 139 -5.39 2.76 -7.94
CA SER A 139 -4.87 2.91 -9.30
C SER A 139 -3.34 2.99 -9.32
N ALA A 140 -2.74 3.68 -8.33
CA ALA A 140 -1.29 3.72 -8.17
C ALA A 140 -0.70 2.33 -7.94
N ASN A 141 -1.27 1.59 -6.99
CA ASN A 141 -0.80 0.25 -6.64
C ASN A 141 -1.03 -0.77 -7.75
N ALA A 142 -2.20 -0.75 -8.41
CA ALA A 142 -2.47 -1.62 -9.55
C ALA A 142 -1.46 -1.38 -10.66
N THR A 143 -1.17 -0.11 -10.96
CA THR A 143 -0.19 0.25 -11.99
C THR A 143 1.22 -0.17 -11.61
N SER A 144 1.67 0.11 -10.38
CA SER A 144 3.04 -0.21 -9.96
C SER A 144 3.29 -1.71 -9.89
N VAL A 145 2.34 -2.48 -9.32
CA VAL A 145 2.40 -3.94 -9.26
C VAL A 145 2.43 -4.55 -10.66
N SER A 146 1.53 -4.11 -11.54
CA SER A 146 1.49 -4.61 -12.92
C SER A 146 2.80 -4.34 -13.65
N MET A 147 3.35 -3.13 -13.55
CA MET A 147 4.64 -2.80 -14.18
C MET A 147 5.79 -3.65 -13.63
N VAL A 148 5.88 -3.84 -12.30
CA VAL A 148 6.92 -4.71 -11.71
C VAL A 148 6.77 -6.16 -12.18
N ILE A 149 5.55 -6.71 -12.18
CA ILE A 149 5.31 -8.07 -12.67
C ILE A 149 5.71 -8.18 -14.15
N LEU A 150 5.37 -7.21 -14.98
CA LEU A 150 5.75 -7.19 -16.40
C LEU A 150 7.27 -7.14 -16.58
N ILE A 151 7.98 -6.25 -15.86
CA ILE A 151 9.45 -6.15 -15.91
C ILE A 151 10.09 -7.50 -15.58
N HIS A 152 9.71 -8.12 -14.46
CA HIS A 152 10.25 -9.40 -14.03
C HIS A 152 9.88 -10.55 -14.97
N THR A 153 8.66 -10.53 -15.54
CA THR A 153 8.20 -11.54 -16.49
C THR A 153 8.99 -11.46 -17.80
N LEU A 154 9.24 -10.27 -18.30
CA LEU A 154 10.01 -10.06 -19.54
C LEU A 154 11.47 -10.51 -19.37
N SER A 155 12.08 -10.25 -18.22
CA SER A 155 13.44 -10.69 -17.88
C SER A 155 13.57 -12.16 -17.46
N SER A 156 12.46 -12.88 -17.27
CA SER A 156 12.49 -14.27 -16.82
C SER A 156 12.87 -15.26 -17.93
N GLU A 157 13.29 -16.46 -17.55
CA GLU A 157 13.54 -17.58 -18.47
C GLU A 157 12.29 -18.41 -18.80
N LEU A 158 11.09 -17.88 -18.49
CA LEU A 158 9.82 -18.55 -18.78
C LEU A 158 9.61 -18.76 -20.28
N SER A 159 8.93 -19.86 -20.64
CA SER A 159 8.52 -20.09 -22.03
C SER A 159 7.57 -18.99 -22.52
N LEU A 160 7.53 -18.75 -23.84
CA LEU A 160 6.66 -17.73 -24.43
C LEU A 160 5.19 -17.90 -24.02
N PHE A 161 4.71 -19.14 -23.92
CA PHE A 161 3.35 -19.45 -23.46
C PHE A 161 3.09 -18.91 -22.04
N TRP A 162 3.99 -19.19 -21.09
CA TRP A 162 3.83 -18.72 -19.71
C TRP A 162 4.02 -17.21 -19.58
N LYS A 163 4.98 -16.62 -20.32
CA LYS A 163 5.15 -15.16 -20.39
C LYS A 163 3.87 -14.48 -20.87
N SER A 164 3.31 -14.90 -22.00
CA SER A 164 2.08 -14.34 -22.56
C SER A 164 0.89 -14.50 -21.61
N THR A 165 0.79 -15.65 -20.92
CA THR A 165 -0.26 -15.90 -19.93
C THR A 165 -0.17 -14.92 -18.76
N VAL A 166 1.01 -14.75 -18.17
CA VAL A 166 1.22 -13.80 -17.05
C VAL A 166 0.95 -12.36 -17.49
N ILE A 167 1.40 -11.98 -18.68
CA ILE A 167 1.14 -10.64 -19.25
C ILE A 167 -0.37 -10.39 -19.40
N LEU A 168 -1.11 -11.34 -19.97
CA LEU A 168 -2.56 -11.20 -20.16
C LEU A 168 -3.30 -11.09 -18.83
N ILE A 169 -2.96 -11.93 -17.84
CA ILE A 169 -3.55 -11.87 -16.50
C ILE A 169 -3.24 -10.52 -15.84
N THR A 170 -2.02 -10.01 -15.99
CA THR A 170 -1.58 -8.74 -15.40
C THR A 170 -2.30 -7.55 -16.03
N ILE A 171 -2.49 -7.55 -17.35
CA ILE A 171 -3.28 -6.53 -18.05
C ILE A 171 -4.75 -6.60 -17.60
N GLY A 172 -5.32 -7.80 -17.50
CA GLY A 172 -6.68 -8.00 -16.98
C GLY A 172 -6.84 -7.45 -15.56
N TYR A 173 -5.91 -7.79 -14.65
CA TYR A 173 -5.86 -7.26 -13.29
C TYR A 173 -5.82 -5.72 -13.27
N TRP A 174 -4.96 -5.11 -14.07
CA TRP A 174 -4.83 -3.66 -14.16
C TRP A 174 -6.12 -2.99 -14.64
N ILE A 175 -6.69 -3.47 -15.75
CA ILE A 175 -7.94 -2.94 -16.32
C ILE A 175 -9.09 -3.10 -15.32
N THR A 176 -9.25 -4.28 -14.72
CA THR A 176 -10.31 -4.56 -13.74
C THR A 176 -10.27 -3.60 -12.57
N LEU A 177 -9.08 -3.32 -12.01
CA LEU A 177 -8.97 -2.41 -10.87
C LEU A 177 -9.22 -0.95 -11.26
N LEU A 178 -8.66 -0.46 -12.38
CA LEU A 178 -8.85 0.92 -12.81
C LEU A 178 -10.32 1.20 -13.16
N LEU A 179 -10.93 0.35 -14.00
CA LEU A 179 -12.33 0.48 -14.36
C LEU A 179 -13.24 0.29 -13.15
N GLY A 180 -12.91 -0.63 -12.25
CA GLY A 180 -13.67 -0.85 -11.02
C GLY A 180 -13.77 0.39 -10.14
N ARG A 181 -12.75 1.25 -10.10
CA ARG A 181 -12.80 2.50 -9.32
C ARG A 181 -13.79 3.52 -9.87
N LEU A 182 -13.89 3.61 -11.19
CA LEU A 182 -14.86 4.45 -11.89
C LEU A 182 -16.27 3.85 -11.75
N TYR A 183 -16.40 2.55 -12.01
CA TYR A 183 -17.66 1.81 -11.96
C TYR A 183 -18.33 1.88 -10.59
N CYS A 184 -17.55 1.70 -9.52
CA CYS A 184 -18.04 1.79 -8.15
C CYS A 184 -18.38 3.22 -7.70
N GLY A 185 -18.16 4.25 -8.54
CA GLY A 185 -18.43 5.65 -8.21
C GLY A 185 -17.54 6.22 -7.11
N MET A 186 -16.41 5.56 -6.82
CA MET A 186 -15.53 5.95 -5.73
C MET A 186 -14.51 7.01 -6.16
N HIS A 187 -14.11 7.01 -7.42
CA HIS A 187 -13.10 7.92 -7.99
C HIS A 187 -13.51 8.44 -9.36
N GLY A 188 -13.04 9.64 -9.68
CA GLY A 188 -13.11 10.22 -11.03
C GLY A 188 -11.93 9.80 -11.92
N LEU A 189 -11.92 10.31 -13.16
CA LEU A 189 -10.82 10.13 -14.10
C LEU A 189 -9.55 10.84 -13.62
N VAL A 190 -9.65 12.08 -13.10
CA VAL A 190 -8.51 12.79 -12.49
C VAL A 190 -7.84 11.96 -11.40
N ASP A 191 -8.61 11.35 -10.50
CA ASP A 191 -8.10 10.50 -9.42
C ASP A 191 -7.36 9.27 -9.97
N VAL A 192 -7.95 8.59 -10.96
CA VAL A 192 -7.40 7.37 -11.56
C VAL A 192 -6.14 7.67 -12.37
N LEU A 193 -6.13 8.74 -13.17
CA LEU A 193 -4.98 9.15 -13.97
C LEU A 193 -3.82 9.61 -13.09
N SER A 194 -4.08 10.47 -12.10
CA SER A 194 -3.06 10.89 -11.14
C SER A 194 -2.52 9.72 -10.32
N GLY A 195 -3.37 8.78 -9.90
CA GLY A 195 -2.94 7.53 -9.28
C GLY A 195 -2.02 6.72 -10.19
N THR A 196 -2.40 6.53 -11.45
CA THR A 196 -1.58 5.82 -12.46
C THR A 196 -0.21 6.47 -12.62
N LEU A 197 -0.15 7.80 -12.70
CA LEU A 197 1.10 8.56 -12.77
C LEU A 197 1.97 8.35 -11.52
N VAL A 198 1.39 8.35 -10.32
CA VAL A 198 2.11 8.02 -9.08
C VAL A 198 2.64 6.58 -9.14
N GLY A 199 1.85 5.62 -9.63
CA GLY A 199 2.27 4.24 -9.82
C GLY A 199 3.51 4.13 -10.72
N ILE A 200 3.47 4.76 -11.90
CA ILE A 200 4.61 4.82 -12.84
C ILE A 200 5.83 5.45 -12.17
N LEU A 201 5.64 6.57 -11.47
CA LEU A 201 6.72 7.27 -10.76
C LEU A 201 7.39 6.37 -9.72
N THR A 202 6.62 5.60 -8.94
CA THR A 202 7.19 4.71 -7.91
C THR A 202 8.05 3.61 -8.52
N VAL A 203 7.63 3.04 -9.65
CA VAL A 203 8.44 2.04 -10.38
C VAL A 203 9.70 2.68 -10.93
N PHE A 204 9.59 3.85 -11.55
CA PHE A 204 10.76 4.59 -12.04
C PHE A 204 11.76 4.87 -10.92
N LEU A 205 11.31 5.40 -9.79
CA LEU A 205 12.15 5.66 -8.61
C LEU A 205 12.79 4.39 -8.07
N ARG A 206 12.04 3.27 -8.01
CA ARG A 206 12.60 1.99 -7.58
C ARG A 206 13.65 1.50 -8.56
N MET A 207 13.39 1.47 -9.87
CA MET A 207 14.38 1.01 -10.86
C MET A 207 15.65 1.87 -10.86
N LEU A 208 15.51 3.19 -10.68
CA LEU A 208 16.65 4.11 -10.60
C LEU A 208 17.49 3.89 -9.34
N THR A 209 16.85 3.71 -8.18
CA THR A 209 17.55 3.63 -6.89
C THR A 209 17.95 2.21 -6.49
N LYS A 210 17.34 1.17 -7.07
CA LYS A 210 17.51 -0.26 -6.75
C LYS A 210 18.98 -0.68 -6.63
N PRO A 211 19.89 -0.42 -7.61
CA PRO A 211 21.26 -0.91 -7.52
C PRO A 211 22.01 -0.35 -6.30
N PHE A 212 21.87 0.95 -6.04
CA PHE A 212 22.49 1.59 -4.89
C PHE A 212 21.85 1.12 -3.58
N TRP A 213 20.52 1.20 -3.49
CA TRP A 213 19.79 0.91 -2.26
C TRP A 213 19.99 -0.54 -1.80
N ASP A 214 19.79 -1.50 -2.70
CA ASP A 214 19.90 -2.91 -2.35
C ASP A 214 21.34 -3.32 -2.07
N SER A 215 22.33 -2.69 -2.71
CA SER A 215 23.74 -2.96 -2.39
C SER A 215 24.05 -2.66 -0.93
N LYS A 216 23.46 -1.60 -0.37
CA LYS A 216 23.71 -1.19 1.01
C LYS A 216 22.86 -1.93 2.03
N VAL A 217 21.63 -2.30 1.65
CA VAL A 217 20.71 -3.05 2.52
C VAL A 217 21.10 -4.53 2.61
N LEU A 218 21.50 -5.14 1.49
CA LEU A 218 21.83 -6.58 1.42
C LEU A 218 23.30 -6.90 1.71
N GLN A 219 24.15 -5.88 1.90
CA GLN A 219 25.49 -6.05 2.44
C GLN A 219 25.53 -5.66 3.92
N HIS A 220 26.25 -6.44 4.71
CA HIS A 220 26.45 -6.13 6.12
C HIS A 220 27.25 -4.83 6.29
N SER A 221 26.56 -3.74 6.61
CA SER A 221 27.15 -2.42 6.85
C SER A 221 26.74 -1.88 8.22
N SER A 222 27.72 -1.44 9.01
CA SER A 222 27.56 -1.31 10.48
C SER A 222 26.53 -0.26 10.94
N TYR A 223 26.27 0.80 10.16
CA TYR A 223 25.42 1.93 10.57
C TYR A 223 24.07 2.02 9.87
N TRP A 224 23.83 1.17 8.87
CA TRP A 224 22.66 1.26 8.00
C TRP A 224 21.31 1.01 8.67
N PRO A 225 21.17 0.14 9.68
CA PRO A 225 19.90 -0.03 10.39
C PRO A 225 19.39 1.25 11.05
N LEU A 226 20.29 2.03 11.67
CA LEU A 226 19.94 3.30 12.30
C LEU A 226 19.48 4.32 11.25
N PHE A 227 20.18 4.37 10.11
CA PHE A 227 19.77 5.20 8.98
C PHE A 227 18.41 4.79 8.42
N ILE A 228 18.15 3.49 8.23
CA ILE A 228 16.86 2.95 7.73
C ILE A 228 15.71 3.35 8.68
N VAL A 229 15.87 3.13 9.99
CA VAL A 229 14.86 3.51 10.98
C VAL A 229 14.62 5.02 10.97
N GLY A 230 15.69 5.81 10.98
CA GLY A 230 15.61 7.28 10.95
C GLY A 230 14.94 7.80 9.69
N LEU A 231 15.31 7.28 8.51
CA LEU A 231 14.74 7.66 7.22
C LEU A 231 13.24 7.35 7.17
N TYR A 232 12.83 6.11 7.42
CA TYR A 232 11.42 5.73 7.33
C TYR A 232 10.58 6.43 8.40
N TYR A 233 11.09 6.61 9.61
CA TYR A 233 10.38 7.39 10.62
C TYR A 233 10.28 8.88 10.24
N SER A 234 11.29 9.45 9.57
CA SER A 234 11.23 10.84 9.08
C SER A 234 10.11 11.04 8.05
N LEU A 235 9.84 10.04 7.20
CA LEU A 235 8.72 10.09 6.25
C LEU A 235 7.36 10.17 6.98
N ILE A 236 7.21 9.46 8.09
CA ILE A 236 6.01 9.56 8.96
C ILE A 236 5.96 10.90 9.66
N TYR A 237 7.10 11.38 10.16
CA TYR A 237 7.18 12.62 10.93
C TYR A 237 6.79 13.84 10.08
N PHE A 238 7.30 13.91 8.85
CA PHE A 238 7.02 14.99 7.91
C PHE A 238 5.76 14.80 7.07
N HIS A 239 4.98 13.74 7.32
CA HIS A 239 3.72 13.52 6.61
C HIS A 239 2.72 14.68 6.89
N PRO A 240 2.14 15.29 5.83
CA PRO A 240 1.24 16.43 5.95
C PRO A 240 0.04 16.16 6.86
N THR A 241 -0.43 17.18 7.56
CA THR A 241 -1.68 17.06 8.34
C THR A 241 -2.84 17.57 7.46
N PRO A 242 -3.87 16.76 7.20
CA PRO A 242 -5.02 17.17 6.41
C PRO A 242 -5.87 18.21 7.14
N VAL A 243 -6.71 18.93 6.39
CA VAL A 243 -7.65 19.93 6.94
C VAL A 243 -8.78 19.24 7.71
N GLU A 244 -9.28 18.12 7.18
CA GLU A 244 -10.34 17.33 7.80
C GLU A 244 -9.83 15.93 8.16
N GLN A 245 -10.65 15.14 8.87
CA GLN A 245 -10.28 13.81 9.34
C GLN A 245 -10.16 12.81 8.19
N CYS A 246 -8.95 12.58 7.68
CA CYS A 246 -8.65 11.46 6.76
C CYS A 246 -7.98 10.27 7.48
N PRO A 247 -8.42 9.01 7.22
CA PRO A 247 -7.67 7.82 7.62
C PRO A 247 -6.35 7.59 6.84
N CYS A 248 -6.06 8.40 5.81
CA CYS A 248 -4.91 8.30 4.90
C CYS A 248 -3.56 8.06 5.63
N PHE A 249 -3.31 8.85 6.67
CA PHE A 249 -2.07 8.78 7.44
C PHE A 249 -1.92 7.45 8.20
N GLU A 250 -3.03 6.87 8.66
CA GLU A 250 -3.01 5.61 9.40
C GLU A 250 -2.49 4.45 8.53
N ASP A 251 -2.85 4.42 7.25
CA ASP A 251 -2.38 3.44 6.27
C ASP A 251 -0.92 3.73 5.90
N THR A 252 -0.55 5.00 5.78
CA THR A 252 0.83 5.41 5.50
C THR A 252 1.81 4.89 6.57
N VAL A 253 1.47 5.03 7.86
CA VAL A 253 2.29 4.50 8.96
C VAL A 253 2.51 2.99 8.83
N ALA A 254 1.47 2.23 8.45
CA ALA A 254 1.55 0.78 8.28
C ALA A 254 2.50 0.39 7.15
N PHE A 255 2.38 1.01 5.99
CA PHE A 255 3.21 0.68 4.82
C PHE A 255 4.67 1.12 5.00
N ILE A 256 4.91 2.32 5.53
CA ILE A 256 6.28 2.79 5.81
C ILE A 256 6.97 1.89 6.84
N ALA A 257 6.24 1.40 7.84
CA ALA A 257 6.74 0.42 8.78
C ALA A 257 7.13 -0.90 8.09
N VAL A 258 6.29 -1.41 7.18
CA VAL A 258 6.61 -2.63 6.39
C VAL A 258 7.85 -2.41 5.52
N LEU A 259 8.03 -1.24 4.90
CA LEU A 259 9.25 -0.93 4.13
C LEU A 259 10.50 -0.99 5.02
N MET A 260 10.45 -0.34 6.17
CA MET A 260 11.52 -0.39 7.17
C MET A 260 11.80 -1.82 7.58
N GLY A 261 10.77 -2.59 7.93
CA GLY A 261 10.88 -3.98 8.32
C GLY A 261 11.56 -4.85 7.28
N LEU A 262 11.22 -4.65 5.99
CA LEU A 262 11.75 -5.41 4.86
C LEU A 262 13.24 -5.13 4.64
N ASP A 263 13.66 -3.88 4.78
CA ASP A 263 15.07 -3.53 4.66
C ASP A 263 15.88 -3.96 5.88
N LEU A 264 15.32 -3.83 7.09
CA LEU A 264 15.96 -4.34 8.30
C LEU A 264 16.13 -5.85 8.25
N VAL A 265 15.11 -6.64 7.89
CA VAL A 265 15.27 -8.10 7.81
C VAL A 265 16.30 -8.51 6.76
N GLY A 266 16.35 -7.81 5.62
CA GLY A 266 17.38 -7.98 4.61
C GLY A 266 18.78 -7.78 5.20
N TRP A 267 18.98 -6.67 5.91
CA TRP A 267 20.24 -6.36 6.56
C TRP A 267 20.60 -7.35 7.69
N THR A 268 19.64 -7.76 8.52
CA THR A 268 19.91 -8.67 9.65
C THR A 268 20.42 -10.03 9.21
N LEU A 269 19.97 -10.50 8.04
CA LEU A 269 20.39 -11.76 7.46
C LEU A 269 21.64 -11.63 6.57
N ALA A 270 22.11 -10.41 6.31
CA ALA A 270 23.33 -10.16 5.57
C ALA A 270 24.56 -10.41 6.45
N SER A 271 25.55 -11.13 5.91
CA SER A 271 26.88 -11.33 6.49
C SER A 271 27.93 -10.54 5.67
N PRO A 272 29.11 -10.19 6.22
CA PRO A 272 30.18 -9.55 5.46
C PRO A 272 30.62 -10.32 4.20
N THR A 273 30.39 -11.63 4.16
CA THR A 273 30.69 -12.51 3.01
C THR A 273 29.51 -12.73 2.07
N THR A 274 28.33 -12.19 2.40
CA THR A 274 27.12 -12.34 1.60
C THR A 274 27.20 -11.49 0.33
N SER A 275 26.95 -12.11 -0.81
CA SER A 275 26.79 -11.40 -2.08
C SER A 275 25.55 -10.49 -2.06
N THR A 276 25.62 -9.36 -2.75
CA THR A 276 24.44 -8.49 -3.03
C THR A 276 23.41 -9.14 -3.93
N ASP A 277 23.75 -10.25 -4.57
CA ASP A 277 22.81 -10.98 -5.40
C ASP A 277 21.71 -11.60 -4.53
N TYR A 278 20.48 -11.25 -4.89
CA TYR A 278 19.27 -11.85 -4.36
C TYR A 278 19.28 -13.37 -4.44
N SER A 279 19.93 -13.94 -5.47
CA SER A 279 19.93 -15.37 -5.74
C SER A 279 20.66 -16.21 -4.68
N SER A 280 21.58 -15.58 -3.93
CA SER A 280 22.45 -16.21 -2.92
C SER A 280 22.35 -15.55 -1.55
N HIS A 281 21.53 -14.51 -1.40
CA HIS A 281 21.30 -13.85 -0.12
C HIS A 281 20.58 -14.78 0.88
N PRO A 282 20.96 -14.83 2.18
CA PRO A 282 20.34 -15.72 3.18
C PRO A 282 18.84 -15.45 3.45
N ALA A 283 18.34 -14.28 3.07
CA ALA A 283 16.91 -13.97 3.11
C ALA A 283 16.12 -14.64 1.96
N LYS A 284 16.78 -15.20 0.94
CA LYS A 284 16.13 -15.97 -0.11
C LYS A 284 15.68 -17.31 0.45
N LEU A 285 14.41 -17.63 0.20
CA LEU A 285 13.84 -18.93 0.52
C LEU A 285 14.13 -19.92 -0.60
N SER A 286 14.22 -21.20 -0.27
CA SER A 286 14.29 -22.28 -1.25
C SER A 286 13.06 -22.25 -2.17
N VAL A 287 13.19 -22.71 -3.41
CA VAL A 287 12.03 -22.87 -4.30
C VAL A 287 11.21 -24.08 -3.82
N PRO A 288 9.88 -23.98 -3.69
CA PRO A 288 9.05 -25.12 -3.28
C PRO A 288 9.20 -26.27 -4.28
N LYS A 289 9.35 -27.49 -3.76
CA LYS A 289 9.62 -28.70 -4.59
C LYS A 289 8.41 -29.16 -5.41
N SER A 290 7.21 -28.76 -5.00
CA SER A 290 5.94 -29.15 -5.62
C SER A 290 4.86 -28.09 -5.40
N LEU A 291 3.76 -28.20 -6.15
CA LEU A 291 2.57 -27.37 -5.93
C LEU A 291 1.99 -27.57 -4.51
N SER A 292 1.98 -28.81 -4.01
CA SER A 292 1.52 -29.11 -2.65
C SER A 292 2.39 -28.42 -1.59
N ALA A 293 3.71 -28.38 -1.81
CA ALA A 293 4.63 -27.68 -0.93
C ALA A 293 4.38 -26.17 -0.93
N LEU A 294 4.14 -25.57 -2.10
CA LEU A 294 3.75 -24.16 -2.21
C LEU A 294 2.44 -23.86 -1.47
N VAL A 295 1.42 -24.71 -1.64
CA VAL A 295 0.13 -24.56 -0.95
C VAL A 295 0.33 -24.66 0.57
N LEU A 296 1.14 -25.62 1.05
CA LEU A 296 1.46 -25.75 2.47
C LEU A 296 2.21 -24.52 3.01
N ARG A 297 3.20 -24.01 2.28
CA ARG A 297 3.91 -22.78 2.65
C ARG A 297 2.96 -21.60 2.79
N PHE A 298 1.98 -21.47 1.89
CA PHE A 298 0.96 -20.44 1.98
C PHE A 298 0.05 -20.64 3.21
N LEU A 299 -0.43 -21.87 3.43
CA LEU A 299 -1.29 -22.24 4.56
C LEU A 299 -0.59 -22.10 5.92
N ILE A 300 0.73 -22.13 5.97
CA ILE A 300 1.53 -21.95 7.20
C ILE A 300 1.97 -20.49 7.34
N GLY A 301 2.47 -19.89 6.26
CA GLY A 301 3.01 -18.53 6.26
C GLY A 301 1.97 -17.46 6.54
N VAL A 302 0.75 -17.60 5.97
CA VAL A 302 -0.32 -16.63 6.24
C VAL A 302 -0.73 -16.63 7.71
N PRO A 303 -1.05 -17.78 8.34
CA PRO A 303 -1.27 -17.82 9.78
C PRO A 303 -0.10 -17.31 10.61
N ALA A 304 1.16 -17.54 10.21
CA ALA A 304 2.31 -17.02 10.92
C ALA A 304 2.34 -15.47 10.93
N VAL A 305 2.06 -14.83 9.79
CA VAL A 305 1.96 -13.37 9.70
C VAL A 305 0.77 -12.82 10.49
N VAL A 306 -0.38 -13.49 10.44
CA VAL A 306 -1.56 -13.11 11.22
C VAL A 306 -1.29 -13.26 12.73
N LEU A 307 -0.67 -14.37 13.13
CA LEU A 307 -0.28 -14.65 14.51
C LEU A 307 0.72 -13.62 15.04
N TRP A 308 1.70 -13.22 14.24
CA TRP A 308 2.58 -12.10 14.57
C TRP A 308 1.76 -10.84 14.88
N LYS A 309 0.83 -10.47 13.98
CA LYS A 309 0.03 -9.26 14.15
C LYS A 309 -0.86 -9.29 15.40
N THR A 310 -1.41 -10.46 15.75
CA THR A 310 -2.26 -10.62 16.94
C THR A 310 -1.46 -10.59 18.24
N LEU A 311 -0.25 -11.17 18.26
CA LEU A 311 0.62 -11.21 19.44
C LEU A 311 1.42 -9.91 19.63
N ALA A 312 1.95 -9.33 18.56
CA ALA A 312 2.82 -8.16 18.63
C ALA A 312 2.07 -6.92 19.11
N LYS A 313 0.78 -6.77 18.78
CA LYS A 313 -0.02 -5.59 19.17
C LYS A 313 -0.12 -5.42 20.70
N PRO A 314 -0.61 -6.40 21.48
CA PRO A 314 -0.69 -6.25 22.94
C PRO A 314 0.69 -6.12 23.58
N LEU A 315 1.69 -6.85 23.10
CA LEU A 315 3.07 -6.78 23.60
C LEU A 315 3.67 -5.39 23.39
N ALA A 316 3.64 -4.87 22.16
CA ALA A 316 4.13 -3.54 21.83
C ALA A 316 3.38 -2.46 22.61
N THR A 317 2.06 -2.61 22.78
CA THR A 317 1.25 -1.67 23.57
C THR A 317 1.69 -1.66 25.03
N SER A 318 1.88 -2.84 25.64
CA SER A 318 2.36 -2.95 27.03
C SER A 318 3.75 -2.35 27.22
N LEU A 319 4.68 -2.64 26.31
CA LEU A 319 6.05 -2.11 26.37
C LEU A 319 6.09 -0.60 26.21
N VAL A 320 5.36 -0.05 25.22
CA VAL A 320 5.33 1.40 24.98
C VAL A 320 4.60 2.13 26.12
N ALA A 321 3.53 1.54 26.68
CA ALA A 321 2.80 2.11 27.81
C ALA A 321 3.66 2.26 29.08
N LYS A 322 4.64 1.36 29.28
CA LYS A 322 5.62 1.50 30.39
C LYS A 322 6.53 2.71 30.22
N LEU A 323 6.82 3.11 28.99
CA LEU A 323 7.70 4.24 28.68
C LEU A 323 6.94 5.56 28.59
N ARG A 324 5.68 5.53 28.15
CA ARG A 324 4.85 6.72 27.98
C ARG A 324 3.38 6.37 28.18
N PRO A 325 2.65 7.08 29.05
CA PRO A 325 1.22 6.84 29.24
C PRO A 325 0.46 7.06 27.93
N MET A 326 -0.51 6.17 27.66
CA MET A 326 -1.38 6.31 26.49
C MET A 326 -2.48 7.32 26.78
N ASP A 327 -2.70 8.24 25.84
CA ASP A 327 -3.81 9.17 25.88
C ASP A 327 -5.11 8.42 25.54
N SER A 328 -6.16 8.61 26.34
CA SER A 328 -7.45 7.92 26.19
C SER A 328 -8.35 8.56 25.13
N ASN A 329 -7.97 9.72 24.60
CA ASN A 329 -8.79 10.43 23.61
C ASN A 329 -8.82 9.71 22.25
N GLN A 330 -10.04 9.42 21.79
CA GLN A 330 -10.30 8.81 20.49
C GLN A 330 -10.24 9.88 19.38
N GLN A 331 -9.01 10.25 19.02
CA GLN A 331 -8.73 11.20 17.95
C GLN A 331 -8.26 10.47 16.68
N CYS A 332 -8.58 11.03 15.51
CA CYS A 332 -8.10 10.52 14.23
C CYS A 332 -6.56 10.54 14.17
N PHE A 333 -5.96 9.48 13.61
CA PHE A 333 -4.51 9.29 13.52
C PHE A 333 -3.76 10.48 12.92
N ALA A 334 -4.35 11.15 11.94
CA ALA A 334 -3.72 12.27 11.24
C ALA A 334 -3.41 13.47 12.16
N PHE A 335 -4.21 13.67 13.22
CA PHE A 335 -4.05 14.77 14.18
C PHE A 335 -3.26 14.40 15.43
N LEU A 336 -2.83 13.14 15.54
CA LEU A 336 -1.97 12.73 16.64
C LEU A 336 -0.59 13.35 16.51
N ARG A 337 0.00 13.70 17.66
CA ARG A 337 1.42 14.08 17.70
C ARG A 337 2.23 12.93 17.11
N ARG A 338 3.22 13.22 16.27
CA ARG A 338 4.01 12.16 15.58
C ARG A 338 4.73 11.21 16.53
N THR A 339 4.96 11.64 17.77
CA THR A 339 5.50 10.83 18.87
C THR A 339 4.45 10.05 19.68
N ASP A 340 3.17 10.08 19.29
CA ASP A 340 2.09 9.39 20.00
C ASP A 340 2.34 7.88 20.06
N THR A 341 2.02 7.28 21.20
CA THR A 341 2.27 5.87 21.49
C THR A 341 1.56 4.95 20.51
N ARG A 342 0.38 5.32 19.99
CA ARG A 342 -0.36 4.54 18.99
C ARG A 342 0.38 4.47 17.66
N ILE A 343 1.01 5.56 17.24
CA ILE A 343 1.83 5.59 16.01
C ILE A 343 3.04 4.68 16.19
N ILE A 344 3.74 4.80 17.32
CA ILE A 344 4.94 3.98 17.63
C ILE A 344 4.56 2.50 17.68
N VAL A 345 3.49 2.13 18.38
CA VAL A 345 3.01 0.74 18.45
C VAL A 345 2.70 0.23 17.06
N LYS A 346 1.97 1.00 16.23
CA LYS A 346 1.66 0.60 14.87
C LYS A 346 2.93 0.42 14.03
N PHE A 347 3.87 1.35 14.14
CA PHE A 347 5.14 1.31 13.43
C PHE A 347 5.96 0.05 13.78
N VAL A 348 6.05 -0.32 15.07
CA VAL A 348 6.75 -1.54 15.50
C VAL A 348 6.04 -2.81 15.03
N VAL A 349 4.72 -2.89 15.20
CA VAL A 349 3.94 -4.08 14.84
C VAL A 349 4.02 -4.38 13.34
N TYR A 350 3.82 -3.35 12.50
CA TYR A 350 3.87 -3.50 11.05
C TYR A 350 5.30 -3.70 10.54
N GLY A 351 6.31 -3.11 11.20
CA GLY A 351 7.72 -3.36 10.90
C GLY A 351 8.16 -4.79 11.16
N GLY A 352 7.47 -5.53 12.02
CA GLY A 352 7.73 -6.96 12.23
C GLY A 352 7.11 -7.90 11.20
N ILE A 353 6.19 -7.44 10.35
CA ILE A 353 5.51 -8.30 9.35
C ILE A 353 6.52 -8.94 8.37
N PRO A 354 7.47 -8.20 7.78
CA PRO A 354 8.49 -8.79 6.91
C PRO A 354 9.38 -9.81 7.62
N PHE A 355 9.70 -9.58 8.90
CA PHE A 355 10.44 -10.54 9.71
C PHE A 355 9.67 -11.85 9.86
N ALA A 356 8.38 -11.78 10.23
CA ALA A 356 7.53 -12.97 10.35
C ALA A 356 7.42 -13.72 9.01
N ALA A 357 7.27 -12.98 7.89
CA ALA A 357 7.14 -13.56 6.56
C ALA A 357 8.42 -14.25 6.07
N ILE A 358 9.60 -13.67 6.31
CA ILE A 358 10.89 -14.22 5.86
C ILE A 358 11.39 -15.31 6.81
N PHE A 359 11.24 -15.14 8.13
CA PHE A 359 11.64 -16.18 9.09
C PHE A 359 10.76 -17.43 9.05
N ALA A 360 9.58 -17.38 8.44
CA ALA A 360 8.80 -18.58 8.09
C ALA A 360 9.62 -19.61 7.28
N LYS A 361 10.72 -19.19 6.63
CA LYS A 361 11.68 -20.09 5.97
C LYS A 361 12.17 -21.22 6.87
N TYR A 362 12.42 -20.96 8.15
CA TYR A 362 12.93 -21.98 9.06
C TYR A 362 11.89 -23.06 9.35
N ILE A 363 10.61 -22.69 9.36
CA ILE A 363 9.50 -23.63 9.47
C ILE A 363 9.41 -24.47 8.19
N PHE A 364 9.56 -23.84 7.02
CA PHE A 364 9.51 -24.53 5.73
C PHE A 364 10.67 -25.51 5.55
N GLU A 365 11.88 -25.11 5.95
CA GLU A 365 13.07 -25.96 5.96
C GLU A 365 12.92 -27.14 6.93
N TRP A 366 12.40 -26.90 8.15
CA TRP A 366 12.13 -27.96 9.12
C TRP A 366 11.09 -28.98 8.62
N LEU A 367 10.06 -28.50 7.92
CA LEU A 367 9.03 -29.34 7.29
C LEU A 367 9.44 -29.92 5.93
N ASN A 368 10.62 -29.54 5.40
CA ASN A 368 11.14 -29.94 4.10
C ASN A 368 10.18 -29.65 2.92
N ILE A 369 9.45 -28.53 2.99
CA ILE A 369 8.50 -28.04 1.96
C ILE A 369 9.00 -26.79 1.28
#